data_AF-A0A8S1APH0-F1
#
_entry.id   AF-A0A8S1APH0-F1
#
_cell.length_a   1.000
_cell.length_b   1.000
_cell.length_c   1.000
_cell.angle_alpha   90.00
_cell.angle_beta   90.00
_cell.angle_gamma   90.00
#
_symmetry.space_group_name_H-M   'P 1'
#
loop_
_entity.id
_entity.type
_entity.pdbx_description
1 polymer ?
#
loop_
_entity_poly.entity_id
_entity_poly.type
_entity_poly.pdbx_seq_one_letter_code
_entity_poly.pdbx_strand_id
1 'polypeptide(L)'
;MALDLSLYKTTLDILEDARLDTFSLIKKYGYPCEIHRVITEDKYVLEMHRVPHGRNNLNDKPKGVVFLQHGLLSSSAEWVLMSPGKGFAYLLADAGYDVWMGNARGNTYSRKHVTIKPTSSSFWKFSWHEIGYYDVPAMIDYVLKETGVQKIQYIGFSQGTAVFWVMMSTRPEYNEKVSAMQALAPVGYVGNIKSPLIKAIAPFTNSLEIITKIIGPDEILPNGIINELAGQKLCIEEAITQVLCTNLLFLICGFNEEQLNTTMLPVVLGHTPAGAATRQFIHFGQLYNSKKFVQFDFGMIGNKLRYGTFKPPPYNLSAIRTPVFFHYADNDWLSTPTDVKKLSDEIPSSVGIYRVPHTKFNHLDFVFANNATEYIYKRVLNIIAEFV
;
A
#
# COMPACT_ATOMS: atom_id res chain seq x y z
N MET A 1 27.18 24.37 10.52
CA MET A 1 27.62 24.12 9.13
C MET A 1 26.38 24.03 8.27
N ALA A 2 26.15 25.04 7.43
CA ALA A 2 25.22 24.90 6.33
C ALA A 2 25.83 23.90 5.34
N LEU A 3 25.07 22.88 4.96
CA LEU A 3 25.47 21.97 3.87
C LEU A 3 25.53 22.78 2.59
N ASP A 4 26.67 22.73 1.90
CA ASP A 4 26.79 23.29 0.56
C ASP A 4 26.00 22.42 -0.42
N LEU A 5 24.83 22.91 -0.83
CA LEU A 5 23.90 22.20 -1.70
C LEU A 5 24.30 22.28 -3.19
N SER A 6 25.37 23.00 -3.54
CA SER A 6 25.81 23.18 -4.93
C SER A 6 26.45 21.93 -5.56
N LEU A 7 26.74 20.90 -4.75
CA LEU A 7 27.35 19.63 -5.18
C LEU A 7 26.32 18.53 -5.48
N TYR A 8 25.04 18.69 -5.09
CA TYR A 8 24.04 17.61 -5.18
C TYR A 8 23.12 17.78 -6.39
N LYS A 9 22.89 16.70 -7.16
CA LYS A 9 21.86 16.65 -8.23
C LYS A 9 20.43 16.68 -7.69
N THR A 10 20.24 16.37 -6.40
CA THR A 10 18.95 16.55 -5.72
C THR A 10 18.64 18.04 -5.59
N THR A 11 17.59 18.49 -6.27
CA THR A 11 17.20 19.90 -6.25
C THR A 11 16.54 20.29 -4.94
N LEU A 12 16.54 21.60 -4.63
CA LEU A 12 15.81 22.15 -3.48
C LEU A 12 14.32 21.79 -3.51
N ASP A 13 13.73 21.70 -4.71
CA ASP A 13 12.33 21.34 -4.90
C ASP A 13 12.03 19.91 -4.41
N ILE A 14 12.95 18.96 -4.62
CA ILE A 14 12.82 17.57 -4.17
C ILE A 14 12.95 17.49 -2.64
N LEU A 15 13.83 18.29 -2.04
CA LEU A 15 13.94 18.35 -0.57
C LEU A 15 12.72 18.99 0.07
N GLU A 16 12.09 19.96 -0.60
CA GLU A 16 10.80 20.51 -0.16
C GLU A 16 9.70 19.44 -0.22
N ASP A 17 9.62 18.67 -1.31
CA ASP A 17 8.62 17.59 -1.48
C ASP A 17 8.70 16.54 -0.37
N ALA A 18 9.90 16.25 0.12
CA ALA A 18 10.13 15.34 1.23
C ALA A 18 9.51 15.82 2.56
N ARG A 19 9.15 17.10 2.68
CA ARG A 19 8.55 17.70 3.89
C ARG A 19 7.06 17.97 3.79
N LEU A 20 6.53 18.07 2.57
CA LEU A 20 5.12 18.36 2.36
C LEU A 20 4.27 17.14 2.69
N ASP A 21 3.07 17.35 3.23
CA ASP A 21 2.06 16.29 3.29
C ASP A 21 1.48 16.00 1.89
N THR A 22 0.75 14.89 1.75
CA THR A 22 0.19 14.46 0.44
C THR A 22 -0.65 15.55 -0.19
N PHE A 23 -1.52 16.21 0.59
CA PHE A 23 -2.37 17.29 0.11
C PHE A 23 -1.55 18.46 -0.44
N SER A 24 -0.57 18.94 0.32
CA SER A 24 0.27 20.07 -0.03
C SER A 24 1.16 19.74 -1.23
N LEU A 25 1.66 18.50 -1.32
CA LEU A 25 2.44 18.03 -2.45
C LEU A 25 1.63 18.05 -3.75
N ILE A 26 0.41 17.51 -3.73
CA ILE A 26 -0.51 17.52 -4.89
C ILE A 26 -0.83 18.97 -5.31
N LYS A 27 -1.12 19.84 -4.34
CA LYS A 27 -1.40 21.26 -4.58
C LYS A 27 -0.19 22.01 -5.15
N LYS A 28 1.02 21.77 -4.65
CA LYS A 28 2.28 22.33 -5.18
C LYS A 28 2.43 22.06 -6.66
N TYR A 29 2.08 20.84 -7.10
CA TYR A 29 2.17 20.45 -8.49
C TYR A 29 1.03 20.94 -9.39
N GLY A 30 0.07 21.69 -8.84
CA GLY A 30 -0.99 22.36 -9.58
C GLY A 30 -2.27 21.54 -9.79
N TYR A 31 -2.39 20.36 -9.17
CA TYR A 31 -3.61 19.56 -9.23
C TYR A 31 -4.64 20.04 -8.19
N PRO A 32 -5.97 19.89 -8.46
CA PRO A 32 -6.95 19.97 -7.39
C PRO A 32 -6.71 18.84 -6.39
N CYS A 33 -6.91 19.13 -5.10
CA CYS A 33 -6.84 18.12 -4.06
C CYS A 33 -7.94 18.41 -3.03
N GLU A 34 -8.64 17.36 -2.61
CA GLU A 34 -9.63 17.40 -1.53
C GLU A 34 -9.22 16.43 -0.43
N ILE A 35 -9.59 16.75 0.81
CA ILE A 35 -9.42 15.87 1.97
C ILE A 35 -10.80 15.47 2.45
N HIS A 36 -11.03 14.16 2.55
CA HIS A 36 -12.27 13.59 3.06
C HIS A 36 -11.98 12.74 4.28
N ARG A 37 -12.89 12.75 5.26
CA ARG A 37 -12.74 11.96 6.49
C ARG A 37 -13.93 11.03 6.67
N VAL A 38 -13.64 9.76 6.92
CA VAL A 38 -14.64 8.72 7.15
C VAL A 38 -14.45 8.10 8.52
N ILE A 39 -15.56 7.67 9.13
CA ILE A 39 -15.53 6.98 10.43
C ILE A 39 -15.94 5.53 10.18
N THR A 40 -15.08 4.58 10.54
CA THR A 40 -15.37 3.16 10.39
C THR A 40 -16.42 2.69 11.40
N GLU A 41 -16.99 1.51 11.19
CA GLU A 41 -17.95 0.90 12.14
C GLU A 41 -17.35 0.79 13.54
N ASP A 42 -16.07 0.40 13.62
CA ASP A 42 -15.27 0.30 14.84
C ASP A 42 -14.53 1.60 15.21
N LYS A 43 -14.97 2.73 14.65
CA LYS A 43 -14.69 4.11 15.11
C LYS A 43 -13.28 4.65 14.91
N TYR A 44 -12.49 4.06 14.01
CA TYR A 44 -11.32 4.74 13.47
C TYR A 44 -11.76 5.88 12.55
N VAL A 45 -10.99 6.97 12.55
CA VAL A 45 -11.20 8.12 11.66
C VAL A 45 -10.12 8.09 10.61
N LEU A 46 -10.52 7.84 9.36
CA LEU A 46 -9.61 7.68 8.23
C LEU A 46 -9.66 8.92 7.35
N GLU A 47 -8.52 9.33 6.83
CA GLU A 47 -8.40 10.47 5.93
C GLU A 47 -8.07 10.00 4.51
N MET A 48 -8.91 10.35 3.54
CA MET A 48 -8.68 10.09 2.12
C MET A 48 -8.26 11.37 1.40
N HIS A 49 -7.36 11.22 0.43
CA HIS A 49 -7.02 12.29 -0.50
C HIS A 49 -7.70 12.02 -1.85
N ARG A 50 -8.26 13.06 -2.45
CA ARG A 50 -8.92 12.97 -3.75
C ARG A 50 -8.32 13.97 -4.73
N VAL A 51 -8.02 13.51 -5.94
CA VAL A 51 -7.67 14.35 -7.11
C VAL A 51 -8.81 14.21 -8.12
N PRO A 52 -9.79 15.15 -8.10
CA PRO A 52 -11.02 15.00 -8.88
C PRO A 52 -10.82 15.09 -10.40
N HIS A 53 -9.77 15.79 -10.86
CA HIS A 53 -9.42 15.90 -12.27
C HIS A 53 -7.95 16.30 -12.47
N GLY A 54 -7.44 16.10 -13.69
CA GLY A 54 -6.11 16.57 -14.11
C GLY A 54 -6.01 18.10 -14.18
N ARG A 55 -4.78 18.62 -14.27
CA ARG A 55 -4.49 20.06 -14.20
C ARG A 55 -5.21 20.89 -15.26
N ASN A 56 -5.39 20.32 -16.45
CA ASN A 56 -5.94 20.99 -17.61
C ASN A 56 -7.42 20.62 -17.87
N ASN A 57 -8.03 19.78 -17.02
CA ASN A 57 -9.36 19.19 -17.25
C ASN A 57 -10.42 19.84 -16.34
N LEU A 58 -10.58 21.16 -16.41
CA LEU A 58 -11.34 21.95 -15.41
C LEU A 58 -12.87 21.76 -15.44
N ASN A 59 -13.45 21.14 -16.48
CA ASN A 59 -14.91 21.07 -16.66
C ASN A 59 -15.42 19.70 -17.16
N ASP A 60 -14.57 18.68 -17.25
CA ASP A 60 -15.00 17.38 -17.77
C ASP A 60 -15.60 16.53 -16.65
N LYS A 61 -16.74 15.91 -16.92
CA LYS A 61 -17.24 14.84 -16.05
C LYS A 61 -16.19 13.73 -16.03
N PRO A 62 -15.79 13.23 -14.84
CA PRO A 62 -14.84 12.13 -14.75
C PRO A 62 -15.33 10.93 -15.55
N LYS A 63 -14.41 10.26 -16.25
CA LYS A 63 -14.69 9.02 -16.97
C LYS A 63 -15.25 7.98 -16.01
N GLY A 64 -14.53 7.75 -14.92
CA GLY A 64 -14.95 6.89 -13.83
C GLY A 64 -14.15 7.20 -12.57
N VAL A 65 -14.47 6.48 -11.50
CA VAL A 65 -13.83 6.66 -10.18
C VAL A 65 -12.82 5.54 -9.95
N VAL A 66 -11.58 5.91 -9.66
CA VAL A 66 -10.49 4.98 -9.35
C VAL A 66 -10.08 5.14 -7.89
N PHE A 67 -10.08 4.04 -7.15
CA PHE A 67 -9.64 3.98 -5.76
C PHE A 67 -8.28 3.29 -5.66
N LEU A 68 -7.30 3.99 -5.10
CA LEU A 68 -5.93 3.56 -4.93
C LEU A 68 -5.66 3.20 -3.46
N GLN A 69 -5.22 1.97 -3.19
CA GLN A 69 -4.89 1.50 -1.85
C GLN A 69 -3.41 1.09 -1.73
N HIS A 70 -2.71 1.79 -0.84
CA HIS A 70 -1.27 1.65 -0.64
C HIS A 70 -0.85 0.33 0.03
N GLY A 71 0.47 0.06 0.00
CA GLY A 71 1.10 -1.10 0.65
C GLY A 71 1.30 -1.01 2.18
N LEU A 72 1.96 -2.01 2.77
CA LEU A 72 2.32 -2.00 4.19
C LEU A 72 3.33 -0.87 4.49
N LEU A 73 3.21 -0.22 5.66
CA LEU A 73 4.03 0.94 6.07
C LEU A 73 3.94 2.16 5.13
N SER A 74 2.92 2.24 4.29
CA SER A 74 2.79 3.30 3.29
C SER A 74 1.56 4.18 3.57
N SER A 75 1.31 5.14 2.68
CA SER A 75 0.17 6.05 2.73
C SER A 75 -0.30 6.43 1.32
N SER A 76 -1.32 7.26 1.22
CA SER A 76 -1.75 7.86 -0.05
C SER A 76 -0.63 8.55 -0.82
N ALA A 77 0.43 9.00 -0.14
CA ALA A 77 1.58 9.65 -0.77
C ALA A 77 2.25 8.75 -1.83
N GLU A 78 2.25 7.43 -1.64
CA GLU A 78 2.83 6.42 -2.54
C GLU A 78 2.51 6.65 -4.02
N TRP A 79 1.28 7.10 -4.31
CA TRP A 79 0.78 7.28 -5.66
C TRP A 79 1.19 8.60 -6.32
N VAL A 80 1.83 9.50 -5.57
CA VAL A 80 2.20 10.86 -6.02
C VAL A 80 3.68 11.20 -5.83
N LEU A 81 4.46 10.40 -5.08
CA LEU A 81 5.86 10.74 -4.76
C LEU A 81 6.76 10.93 -5.98
N MET A 82 6.48 10.24 -7.10
CA MET A 82 7.32 10.29 -8.30
C MET A 82 7.10 11.54 -9.18
N SER A 83 6.39 12.55 -8.66
CA SER A 83 6.04 13.80 -9.36
C SER A 83 5.10 13.60 -10.56
N PRO A 84 4.51 14.67 -11.12
CA PRO A 84 3.64 14.56 -12.29
C PRO A 84 4.33 13.93 -13.51
N GLY A 85 3.59 13.14 -14.28
CA GLY A 85 4.12 12.37 -15.41
C GLY A 85 4.69 10.99 -15.04
N LYS A 86 4.92 10.71 -13.75
CA LYS A 86 5.30 9.36 -13.26
C LYS A 86 4.44 8.87 -12.10
N GLY A 87 4.04 9.74 -11.17
CA GLY A 87 3.12 9.40 -10.08
C GLY A 87 1.78 8.94 -10.64
N PHE A 88 1.33 7.74 -10.25
CA PHE A 88 0.20 7.10 -10.92
C PHE A 88 -1.13 7.84 -10.70
N ALA A 89 -1.33 8.46 -9.54
CA ALA A 89 -2.51 9.29 -9.30
C ALA A 89 -2.59 10.49 -10.27
N TYR A 90 -1.44 11.12 -10.57
CA TYR A 90 -1.38 12.20 -11.56
C TYR A 90 -1.70 11.71 -12.97
N LEU A 91 -1.14 10.55 -13.35
CA LEU A 91 -1.41 9.93 -14.65
C LEU A 91 -2.89 9.59 -14.83
N LEU A 92 -3.55 9.08 -13.79
CA LEU A 92 -4.97 8.78 -13.80
C LEU A 92 -5.83 10.05 -13.88
N ALA A 93 -5.51 11.07 -13.09
CA ALA A 93 -6.22 12.35 -13.12
C ALA A 93 -6.11 13.04 -14.49
N ASP A 94 -4.91 13.06 -15.08
CA ASP A 94 -4.67 13.61 -16.41
C ASP A 94 -5.36 12.77 -17.51
N ALA A 95 -5.52 11.46 -17.30
CA ALA A 95 -6.30 10.59 -18.17
C ALA A 95 -7.83 10.77 -18.03
N GLY A 96 -8.30 11.61 -17.10
CA GLY A 96 -9.70 11.98 -16.92
C GLY A 96 -10.47 11.17 -15.87
N TYR A 97 -9.79 10.48 -14.96
CA TYR A 97 -10.42 9.77 -13.85
C TYR A 97 -10.54 10.64 -12.60
N ASP A 98 -11.58 10.39 -11.80
CA ASP A 98 -11.69 10.89 -10.42
C ASP A 98 -10.93 9.94 -9.49
N VAL A 99 -9.81 10.41 -8.94
CA VAL A 99 -8.85 9.57 -8.23
C VAL A 99 -9.00 9.74 -6.73
N TRP A 100 -9.32 8.65 -6.04
CA TRP A 100 -9.39 8.57 -4.59
C TRP A 100 -8.24 7.72 -4.06
N MET A 101 -7.56 8.20 -3.03
CA MET A 101 -6.44 7.50 -2.38
C MET A 101 -6.78 7.25 -0.92
N GLY A 102 -6.90 5.97 -0.57
CA GLY A 102 -7.20 5.54 0.79
C GLY A 102 -5.99 5.60 1.71
N ASN A 103 -6.21 5.85 3.00
CA ASN A 103 -5.20 5.67 4.05
C ASN A 103 -5.71 4.69 5.10
N ALA A 104 -4.97 3.59 5.28
CA ALA A 104 -5.29 2.58 6.27
C ALA A 104 -5.08 3.10 7.70
N ARG A 105 -5.94 2.67 8.63
CA ARG A 105 -5.82 2.99 10.06
C ARG A 105 -4.39 2.81 10.58
N GLY A 106 -3.97 3.74 11.44
CA GLY A 106 -2.67 3.74 12.08
C GLY A 106 -1.51 4.32 11.26
N ASN A 107 -1.69 4.58 9.95
CA ASN A 107 -0.69 5.35 9.21
C ASN A 107 -0.77 6.85 9.55
N THR A 108 0.17 7.64 9.03
CA THR A 108 0.33 9.10 9.26
C THR A 108 -1.00 9.88 9.21
N TYR A 109 -1.87 9.57 8.25
CA TYR A 109 -3.09 10.33 8.00
C TYR A 109 -4.32 9.76 8.75
N SER A 110 -4.29 8.46 9.06
CA SER A 110 -5.41 7.74 9.67
C SER A 110 -5.10 7.27 11.11
N ARG A 111 -4.39 8.10 11.88
CA ARG A 111 -3.97 7.86 13.27
C ARG A 111 -4.93 8.48 14.30
N LYS A 112 -6.24 8.36 14.07
CA LYS A 112 -7.29 8.91 14.95
C LYS A 112 -8.40 7.89 15.15
N HIS A 113 -9.04 7.96 16.31
CA HIS A 113 -10.21 7.16 16.67
C HIS A 113 -11.11 8.02 17.57
N VAL A 114 -12.43 7.80 17.51
CA VAL A 114 -13.43 8.63 18.22
C VAL A 114 -13.21 8.65 19.74
N THR A 115 -12.70 7.57 20.35
CA THR A 115 -12.59 7.41 21.81
C THR A 115 -11.22 6.93 22.26
N ILE A 116 -10.50 6.15 21.44
CA ILE A 116 -9.21 5.55 21.80
C ILE A 116 -8.06 6.45 21.34
N LYS A 117 -7.11 6.74 22.23
CA LYS A 117 -5.91 7.51 21.88
C LYS A 117 -4.85 6.60 21.23
N PRO A 118 -4.07 7.08 20.24
CA PRO A 118 -2.95 6.34 19.66
C PRO A 118 -1.86 5.94 20.66
N THR A 119 -1.79 6.57 21.83
CA THR A 119 -0.87 6.17 22.91
C THR A 119 -1.34 4.93 23.68
N SER A 120 -2.56 4.44 23.44
CA SER A 120 -3.08 3.22 24.03
C SER A 120 -2.79 2.02 23.14
N SER A 121 -2.26 0.94 23.69
CA SER A 121 -2.09 -0.33 22.97
C SER A 121 -3.39 -0.87 22.37
N SER A 122 -4.55 -0.50 22.93
CA SER A 122 -5.85 -0.88 22.36
C SER A 122 -6.11 -0.29 20.96
N PHE A 123 -5.52 0.87 20.65
CA PHE A 123 -5.56 1.50 19.33
C PHE A 123 -4.83 0.67 18.26
N TRP A 124 -3.83 -0.12 18.66
CA TRP A 124 -2.99 -0.88 17.72
C TRP A 124 -3.39 -2.35 17.61
N LYS A 125 -4.54 -2.72 18.18
CA LYS A 125 -5.05 -4.10 18.19
C LYS A 125 -5.75 -4.50 16.88
N PHE A 126 -5.19 -4.13 15.73
CA PHE A 126 -5.69 -4.47 14.40
C PHE A 126 -4.59 -5.03 13.49
N SER A 127 -4.97 -5.74 12.45
CA SER A 127 -4.12 -6.20 11.36
C SER A 127 -4.71 -5.75 10.02
N TRP A 128 -4.20 -6.26 8.89
CA TRP A 128 -4.82 -6.04 7.58
C TRP A 128 -6.21 -6.68 7.44
N HIS A 129 -6.61 -7.56 8.37
CA HIS A 129 -7.98 -8.04 8.45
C HIS A 129 -8.97 -6.88 8.69
N GLU A 130 -8.76 -6.10 9.74
CA GLU A 130 -9.65 -4.99 10.08
C GLU A 130 -9.62 -3.88 9.01
N ILE A 131 -8.49 -3.69 8.33
CA ILE A 131 -8.41 -2.76 7.18
C ILE A 131 -9.33 -3.23 6.05
N GLY A 132 -9.30 -4.52 5.69
CA GLY A 132 -10.20 -5.06 4.67
C GLY A 132 -11.66 -5.16 5.09
N TYR A 133 -11.92 -5.42 6.38
CA TYR A 133 -13.28 -5.62 6.89
C TYR A 133 -14.02 -4.30 7.21
N TYR A 134 -13.29 -3.27 7.65
CA TYR A 134 -13.88 -2.01 8.11
C TYR A 134 -13.42 -0.80 7.29
N ASP A 135 -12.11 -0.64 7.05
CA ASP A 135 -11.58 0.60 6.47
C ASP A 135 -12.00 0.76 5.01
N VAL A 136 -11.62 -0.20 4.18
CA VAL A 136 -11.89 -0.16 2.73
C VAL A 136 -13.41 -0.11 2.45
N PRO A 137 -14.25 -0.93 3.12
CA PRO A 137 -15.71 -0.78 3.07
C PRO A 137 -16.24 0.62 3.35
N ALA A 138 -15.82 1.25 4.46
CA ALA A 138 -16.26 2.58 4.84
C ALA A 138 -15.79 3.66 3.85
N MET A 139 -14.56 3.52 3.34
CA MET A 139 -14.01 4.41 2.31
C MET A 139 -14.79 4.28 1.00
N ILE A 140 -15.02 3.07 0.50
CA ILE A 140 -15.77 2.83 -0.74
C ILE A 140 -17.20 3.39 -0.62
N ASP A 141 -17.90 3.11 0.47
CA ASP A 141 -19.28 3.59 0.64
C ASP A 141 -19.36 5.11 0.66
N TYR A 142 -18.38 5.76 1.28
CA TYR A 142 -18.27 7.21 1.24
C TYR A 142 -18.04 7.71 -0.19
N VAL A 143 -17.11 7.10 -0.93
CA VAL A 143 -16.80 7.48 -2.32
C VAL A 143 -18.03 7.32 -3.22
N LEU A 144 -18.74 6.20 -3.15
CA LEU A 144 -19.96 5.97 -3.93
C LEU A 144 -21.03 7.01 -3.60
N LYS A 145 -21.20 7.35 -2.32
CA LYS A 145 -22.15 8.38 -1.88
C LYS A 145 -21.76 9.77 -2.39
N GLU A 146 -20.50 10.14 -2.27
CA GLU A 146 -20.00 11.47 -2.63
C GLU A 146 -20.04 11.71 -4.14
N THR A 147 -19.72 10.68 -4.93
CA THR A 147 -19.62 10.76 -6.39
C THR A 147 -20.91 10.39 -7.11
N GLY A 148 -21.81 9.65 -6.46
CA GLY A 148 -23.05 9.14 -7.04
C GLY A 148 -22.88 7.93 -7.98
N VAL A 149 -21.64 7.45 -8.19
CA VAL A 149 -21.40 6.26 -9.02
C VAL A 149 -21.85 5.00 -8.31
N GLN A 150 -22.17 3.94 -9.07
CA GLN A 150 -22.59 2.66 -8.51
C GLN A 150 -21.41 1.72 -8.23
N LYS A 151 -20.33 1.83 -9.02
CA LYS A 151 -19.12 1.03 -8.87
C LYS A 151 -17.87 1.89 -9.03
N ILE A 152 -16.82 1.53 -8.30
CA ILE A 152 -15.48 2.06 -8.47
C ILE A 152 -14.57 1.04 -9.17
N GLN A 153 -13.45 1.50 -9.68
CA GLN A 153 -12.32 0.63 -10.04
C GLN A 153 -11.31 0.62 -8.90
N TYR A 154 -10.86 -0.55 -8.46
CA TYR A 154 -9.92 -0.69 -7.35
C TYR A 154 -8.53 -1.01 -7.87
N ILE A 155 -7.53 -0.31 -7.36
CA ILE A 155 -6.11 -0.61 -7.61
C ILE A 155 -5.42 -0.74 -6.25
N GLY A 156 -4.89 -1.92 -5.98
CA GLY A 156 -4.15 -2.19 -4.76
C GLY A 156 -2.69 -2.49 -5.07
N PHE A 157 -1.79 -1.98 -4.23
CA PHE A 157 -0.38 -2.37 -4.23
C PHE A 157 -0.03 -3.14 -2.96
N SER A 158 0.68 -4.27 -3.08
CA SER A 158 1.21 -5.02 -1.93
C SER A 158 0.10 -5.38 -0.92
N GLN A 159 0.20 -4.98 0.35
CA GLN A 159 -0.86 -5.15 1.36
C GLN A 159 -2.21 -4.56 0.92
N GLY A 160 -2.23 -3.52 0.08
CA GLY A 160 -3.44 -2.97 -0.53
C GLY A 160 -4.23 -4.01 -1.35
N THR A 161 -3.56 -5.04 -1.87
CA THR A 161 -4.24 -6.20 -2.48
C THR A 161 -4.77 -7.17 -1.42
N ALA A 162 -4.00 -7.44 -0.35
CA ALA A 162 -4.40 -8.33 0.74
C ALA A 162 -5.72 -7.88 1.39
N VAL A 163 -5.86 -6.58 1.63
CA VAL A 163 -7.08 -6.01 2.22
C VAL A 163 -8.28 -6.12 1.29
N PHE A 164 -8.08 -6.09 -0.03
CA PHE A 164 -9.13 -6.33 -1.01
C PHE A 164 -9.61 -7.79 -0.96
N TRP A 165 -8.69 -8.76 -0.88
CA TRP A 165 -9.08 -10.18 -0.75
C TRP A 165 -9.88 -10.41 0.53
N VAL A 166 -9.48 -9.78 1.65
CA VAL A 166 -10.24 -9.83 2.91
C VAL A 166 -11.63 -9.27 2.70
N MET A 167 -11.74 -8.02 2.23
CA MET A 167 -13.02 -7.35 2.00
C MET A 167 -13.98 -8.24 1.22
N MET A 168 -13.55 -8.73 0.05
CA MET A 168 -14.40 -9.52 -0.83
C MET A 168 -14.73 -10.91 -0.27
N SER A 169 -13.86 -11.47 0.57
CA SER A 169 -14.08 -12.78 1.21
C SER A 169 -15.01 -12.71 2.41
N THR A 170 -14.97 -11.62 3.17
CA THR A 170 -15.72 -11.46 4.43
C THR A 170 -16.96 -10.58 4.29
N ARG A 171 -17.02 -9.77 3.25
CA ARG A 171 -18.12 -8.85 2.91
C ARG A 171 -18.45 -8.95 1.42
N PRO A 172 -18.92 -10.12 0.94
CA PRO A 172 -19.11 -10.40 -0.48
C PRO A 172 -20.11 -9.47 -1.17
N GLU A 173 -20.92 -8.71 -0.44
CA GLU A 173 -21.76 -7.64 -0.98
C GLU A 173 -20.96 -6.53 -1.69
N TYR A 174 -19.67 -6.35 -1.36
CA TYR A 174 -18.81 -5.36 -2.03
C TYR A 174 -18.41 -5.76 -3.46
N ASN A 175 -18.62 -7.01 -3.86
CA ASN A 175 -18.45 -7.39 -5.27
C ASN A 175 -19.38 -6.59 -6.20
N GLU A 176 -20.51 -6.09 -5.69
CA GLU A 176 -21.42 -5.24 -6.47
C GLU A 176 -20.98 -3.78 -6.54
N LYS A 177 -19.93 -3.38 -5.80
CA LYS A 177 -19.44 -2.01 -5.69
C LYS A 177 -18.10 -1.77 -6.39
N VAL A 178 -17.47 -2.83 -6.90
CA VAL A 178 -16.19 -2.76 -7.61
C VAL A 178 -16.32 -3.40 -8.99
N SER A 179 -16.03 -2.64 -10.06
CA SER A 179 -16.13 -3.12 -11.44
C SER A 179 -14.92 -3.94 -11.87
N ALA A 180 -13.71 -3.57 -11.43
CA ALA A 180 -12.48 -4.32 -11.67
C ALA A 180 -11.44 -4.07 -10.56
N MET A 181 -10.56 -5.07 -10.36
CA MET A 181 -9.41 -5.02 -9.46
C MET A 181 -8.10 -5.14 -10.24
N GLN A 182 -7.22 -4.16 -10.08
CA GLN A 182 -5.84 -4.18 -10.57
C GLN A 182 -4.91 -4.45 -9.39
N ALA A 183 -4.35 -5.67 -9.34
CA ALA A 183 -3.51 -6.12 -8.24
C ALA A 183 -2.03 -5.98 -8.60
N LEU A 184 -1.38 -4.93 -8.10
CA LEU A 184 0.04 -4.65 -8.30
C LEU A 184 0.86 -5.29 -7.19
N ALA A 185 1.83 -6.15 -7.53
CA ALA A 185 2.58 -6.96 -6.56
C ALA A 185 1.65 -7.68 -5.54
N PRO A 186 0.74 -8.55 -6.01
CA PRO A 186 -0.32 -9.10 -5.18
C PRO A 186 0.17 -9.97 -4.01
N VAL A 187 -0.24 -9.59 -2.80
CA VAL A 187 0.07 -10.30 -1.56
C VAL A 187 -1.18 -11.01 -1.04
N GLY A 188 -1.05 -12.31 -0.81
CA GLY A 188 -2.05 -13.13 -0.12
C GLY A 188 -1.35 -14.33 0.51
N TYR A 189 -0.80 -15.19 -0.34
CA TYR A 189 0.19 -16.17 0.09
C TYR A 189 1.57 -15.52 0.24
N VAL A 190 2.31 -15.92 1.27
CA VAL A 190 3.67 -15.42 1.57
C VAL A 190 4.61 -16.57 1.94
N GLY A 191 4.27 -17.81 1.54
CA GLY A 191 5.02 -19.01 1.94
C GLY A 191 6.36 -19.16 1.22
N ASN A 192 6.59 -18.40 0.14
CA ASN A 192 7.77 -18.50 -0.70
C ASN A 192 8.62 -17.21 -0.71
N ILE A 193 8.43 -16.31 0.25
CA ILE A 193 9.20 -15.06 0.38
C ILE A 193 10.71 -15.34 0.27
N LYS A 194 11.39 -14.52 -0.55
CA LYS A 194 12.83 -14.63 -0.80
C LYS A 194 13.66 -13.72 0.11
N SER A 195 13.07 -12.66 0.68
CA SER A 195 13.79 -11.68 1.50
C SER A 195 14.53 -12.37 2.66
N PRO A 196 15.87 -12.27 2.73
CA PRO A 196 16.67 -12.87 3.80
C PRO A 196 16.28 -12.32 5.18
N LEU A 197 16.01 -11.02 5.27
CA LEU A 197 15.61 -10.36 6.52
C LEU A 197 14.28 -10.92 7.04
N ILE A 198 13.28 -11.04 6.17
CA ILE A 198 11.98 -11.59 6.56
C ILE A 198 12.10 -13.07 6.91
N LYS A 199 12.88 -13.85 6.14
CA LYS A 199 13.12 -15.26 6.45
C LYS A 199 13.76 -15.47 7.82
N ALA A 200 14.66 -14.58 8.24
CA ALA A 200 15.29 -14.65 9.55
C ALA A 200 14.31 -14.33 10.70
N ILE A 201 13.37 -13.40 10.50
CA ILE A 201 12.46 -12.93 11.55
C ILE A 201 11.16 -13.74 11.61
N ALA A 202 10.67 -14.25 10.48
CA ALA A 202 9.37 -14.90 10.37
C ALA A 202 9.12 -16.06 11.36
N PRO A 203 10.10 -16.94 11.68
CA PRO A 203 9.91 -18.00 12.67
C PRO A 203 9.57 -17.49 14.08
N PHE A 204 9.96 -16.26 14.41
CA PHE A 204 9.78 -15.68 15.75
C PHE A 204 8.48 -14.86 15.89
N THR A 205 7.66 -14.79 14.83
CA THR A 205 6.46 -13.95 14.78
C THR A 205 5.29 -14.40 15.67
N ASN A 206 5.42 -15.52 16.37
CA ASN A 206 4.49 -15.91 17.43
C ASN A 206 5.04 -15.68 18.85
N SER A 207 6.30 -15.25 18.98
CA SER A 207 6.90 -14.90 20.27
C SER A 207 6.67 -13.42 20.55
N LEU A 208 5.63 -13.12 21.35
CA LEU A 208 5.31 -11.76 21.75
C LEU A 208 6.51 -11.05 22.39
N GLU A 209 7.31 -11.73 23.21
CA GLU A 209 8.50 -11.14 23.82
C GLU A 209 9.58 -10.77 22.79
N ILE A 210 9.82 -11.64 21.79
CA ILE A 210 10.83 -11.37 20.77
C ILE A 210 10.34 -10.28 19.81
N ILE A 211 9.08 -10.32 19.40
CA ILE A 211 8.49 -9.32 18.50
C ILE A 211 8.45 -7.95 19.15
N THR A 212 7.99 -7.86 20.40
CA THR A 212 7.96 -6.59 21.12
C THR A 212 9.36 -5.99 21.28
N LYS A 213 10.39 -6.83 21.45
CA LYS A 213 11.80 -6.38 21.47
C LYS A 213 12.33 -5.94 20.10
N ILE A 214 11.90 -6.58 18.99
CA ILE A 214 12.41 -6.30 17.64
C ILE A 214 11.71 -5.09 17.01
N ILE A 215 10.38 -5.04 17.06
CA ILE A 215 9.58 -4.05 16.32
C ILE A 215 8.66 -3.20 17.22
N GLY A 216 8.60 -3.46 18.52
CA GLY A 216 7.69 -2.77 19.46
C GLY A 216 6.34 -3.50 19.61
N PRO A 217 5.55 -3.20 20.66
CA PRO A 217 4.28 -3.89 20.92
C PRO A 217 3.12 -3.39 20.08
N ASP A 218 3.17 -2.14 19.63
CA ASP A 218 2.01 -1.37 19.22
C ASP A 218 2.20 -0.81 17.81
N GLU A 219 3.03 0.21 17.66
CA GLU A 219 3.27 0.94 16.41
C GLU A 219 4.68 0.65 15.87
N ILE A 220 4.77 0.44 14.56
CA ILE A 220 6.04 0.23 13.85
C ILE A 220 6.31 1.40 12.93
N LEU A 221 7.51 1.96 13.09
CA LEU A 221 8.10 2.96 12.21
C LEU A 221 7.12 4.09 11.83
N PRO A 222 6.57 4.84 12.82
CA PRO A 222 5.79 6.03 12.51
C PRO A 222 6.65 7.04 11.77
N ASN A 223 6.06 7.75 10.81
CA ASN A 223 6.75 8.87 10.17
C ASN A 223 6.92 10.02 11.18
N GLY A 224 8.05 10.71 11.13
CA GLY A 224 8.39 11.81 12.02
C GLY A 224 9.74 12.43 11.69
N ILE A 225 10.12 13.47 12.46
CA ILE A 225 11.32 14.30 12.23
C ILE A 225 12.60 13.45 12.09
N ILE A 226 12.71 12.31 12.77
CA ILE A 226 13.88 11.43 12.68
C ILE A 226 14.00 10.77 11.30
N ASN A 227 12.89 10.29 10.73
CA ASN A 227 12.89 9.67 9.40
C ASN A 227 13.14 10.74 8.32
N GLU A 228 12.54 11.92 8.47
CA GLU A 228 12.79 13.07 7.59
C GLU A 228 14.28 13.46 7.59
N LEU A 229 14.86 13.61 8.79
CA LEU A 229 16.28 13.94 8.94
C LEU A 229 17.20 12.83 8.43
N ALA A 230 16.83 11.56 8.63
CA ALA A 230 17.57 10.42 8.08
C ALA A 230 17.53 10.43 6.55
N GLY A 231 16.36 10.64 5.94
CA GLY A 231 16.21 10.77 4.48
C GLY A 231 17.06 11.90 3.91
N GLN A 232 16.97 13.10 4.51
CA GLN A 232 17.63 14.32 4.02
C GLN A 232 19.14 14.36 4.30
N LYS A 233 19.64 13.64 5.31
CA LYS A 233 21.07 13.66 5.69
C LYS A 233 21.83 12.37 5.37
N LEU A 234 21.18 11.22 5.50
CA LEU A 234 21.83 9.91 5.35
C LEU A 234 21.57 9.28 3.98
N CYS A 235 20.43 9.59 3.35
CA CYS A 235 19.99 8.91 2.13
C CYS A 235 19.88 9.83 0.90
N ILE A 236 20.27 11.11 1.03
CA ILE A 236 20.43 12.05 -0.08
C ILE A 236 21.48 11.56 -1.07
N GLU A 237 21.32 11.91 -2.34
CA GLU A 237 22.26 11.57 -3.40
C GLU A 237 23.70 11.94 -3.02
N GLU A 238 24.67 11.10 -3.36
CA GLU A 238 26.11 11.28 -3.07
C GLU A 238 26.51 11.22 -1.58
N ALA A 239 25.56 11.06 -0.64
CA ALA A 239 25.90 10.75 0.74
C ALA A 239 26.57 9.36 0.82
N ILE A 240 27.66 9.27 1.60
CA ILE A 240 28.40 8.00 1.82
C ILE A 240 27.46 6.90 2.36
N THR A 241 26.45 7.29 3.13
CA THR A 241 25.45 6.39 3.72
C THR A 241 24.28 6.03 2.79
N GLN A 242 24.16 6.63 1.61
CA GLN A 242 23.07 6.37 0.66
C GLN A 242 23.02 4.88 0.28
N VAL A 243 24.18 4.26 0.11
CA VAL A 243 24.32 2.83 -0.18
C VAL A 243 23.69 1.94 0.89
N LEU A 244 23.62 2.40 2.16
CA LEU A 244 22.96 1.65 3.23
C LEU A 244 21.44 1.75 3.10
N CYS A 245 20.92 2.92 2.72
CA CYS A 245 19.49 3.13 2.53
C CYS A 245 18.96 2.32 1.34
N THR A 246 19.68 2.33 0.21
CA THR A 246 19.33 1.54 -0.97
C THR A 246 19.41 0.05 -0.70
N ASN A 247 20.49 -0.42 -0.05
CA ASN A 247 20.63 -1.83 0.30
C ASN A 247 19.57 -2.31 1.30
N LEU A 248 19.15 -1.48 2.26
CA LEU A 248 18.07 -1.86 3.18
C LEU A 248 16.73 -2.03 2.45
N LEU A 249 16.39 -1.11 1.54
CA LEU A 249 15.20 -1.24 0.69
C LEU A 249 15.29 -2.48 -0.21
N PHE A 250 16.43 -2.73 -0.85
CA PHE A 250 16.64 -3.91 -1.69
C PHE A 250 16.62 -5.23 -0.93
N LEU A 251 17.12 -5.29 0.30
CA LEU A 251 17.08 -6.50 1.13
C LEU A 251 15.65 -6.92 1.51
N ILE A 252 14.72 -5.96 1.55
CA ILE A 252 13.31 -6.22 1.82
C ILE A 252 12.57 -6.59 0.52
N CYS A 253 12.83 -5.85 -0.57
CA CYS A 253 11.95 -5.84 -1.74
C CYS A 253 12.52 -6.52 -3.01
N GLY A 254 13.83 -6.80 -3.04
CA GLY A 254 14.58 -7.28 -4.21
C GLY A 254 15.46 -6.19 -4.83
N PHE A 255 16.62 -6.57 -5.40
CA PHE A 255 17.59 -5.62 -5.98
C PHE A 255 17.21 -5.16 -7.39
N ASN A 256 17.09 -3.85 -7.60
CA ASN A 256 16.97 -3.26 -8.94
C ASN A 256 17.52 -1.82 -8.98
N GLU A 257 18.85 -1.69 -9.08
CA GLU A 257 19.49 -0.37 -9.15
C GLU A 257 19.10 0.44 -10.39
N GLU A 258 18.81 -0.23 -11.50
CA GLU A 258 18.48 0.43 -12.78
C GLU A 258 17.16 1.22 -12.73
N GLN A 259 16.17 0.71 -11.99
CA GLN A 259 14.86 1.35 -11.89
C GLN A 259 14.75 2.28 -10.69
N LEU A 260 15.72 2.28 -9.78
CA LEU A 260 15.73 3.16 -8.63
C LEU A 260 16.16 4.58 -9.01
N ASN A 261 15.26 5.56 -8.84
CA ASN A 261 15.65 6.96 -8.91
C ASN A 261 16.24 7.40 -7.56
N THR A 262 17.58 7.40 -7.47
CA THR A 262 18.31 7.78 -6.26
C THR A 262 18.06 9.23 -5.83
N THR A 263 17.79 10.13 -6.78
CA THR A 263 17.45 11.53 -6.50
C THR A 263 16.09 11.65 -5.77
N MET A 264 15.17 10.70 -5.96
CA MET A 264 13.86 10.69 -5.29
C MET A 264 13.87 10.01 -3.92
N LEU A 265 14.98 9.38 -3.50
CA LEU A 265 15.06 8.69 -2.21
C LEU A 265 14.74 9.59 -1.00
N PRO A 266 15.17 10.86 -0.93
CA PRO A 266 14.76 11.75 0.16
C PRO A 266 13.25 11.90 0.27
N VAL A 267 12.54 11.99 -0.88
CA VAL A 267 11.08 12.08 -0.92
C VAL A 267 10.46 10.76 -0.49
N VAL A 268 10.92 9.63 -1.02
CA VAL A 268 10.42 8.31 -0.61
C VAL A 268 10.56 8.09 0.89
N LEU A 269 11.72 8.41 1.46
CA LEU A 269 12.02 8.21 2.89
C LEU A 269 11.42 9.27 3.80
N GLY A 270 11.15 10.48 3.28
CA GLY A 270 10.38 11.50 3.99
C GLY A 270 8.92 11.11 4.17
N HIS A 271 8.40 10.17 3.35
CA HIS A 271 7.01 9.73 3.38
C HIS A 271 6.80 8.29 3.84
N THR A 272 7.81 7.43 3.67
CA THR A 272 7.79 6.00 4.01
C THR A 272 8.97 5.68 4.92
N PRO A 273 8.77 5.00 6.06
CA PRO A 273 7.53 4.39 6.53
C PRO A 273 6.54 5.40 7.12
N ALA A 274 5.26 5.17 6.86
CA ALA A 274 4.12 5.98 7.29
C ALA A 274 3.41 5.45 8.56
N GLY A 275 3.95 4.41 9.20
CA GLY A 275 3.32 3.75 10.36
C GLY A 275 2.43 2.55 10.00
N ALA A 276 2.46 1.53 10.86
CA ALA A 276 1.58 0.36 10.82
C ALA A 276 1.47 -0.28 12.21
N ALA A 277 0.42 -1.08 12.43
CA ALA A 277 0.33 -1.88 13.66
C ALA A 277 1.28 -3.07 13.62
N THR A 278 1.86 -3.38 14.78
CA THR A 278 2.68 -4.58 15.01
C THR A 278 1.97 -5.85 14.59
N ARG A 279 0.66 -5.93 14.84
CA ARG A 279 -0.17 -7.07 14.47
C ARG A 279 -0.24 -7.32 12.97
N GLN A 280 -0.03 -6.34 12.09
CA GLN A 280 0.05 -6.58 10.64
C GLN A 280 1.25 -7.49 10.30
N PHE A 281 2.41 -7.22 10.91
CA PHE A 281 3.62 -8.01 10.71
C PHE A 281 3.51 -9.40 11.33
N ILE A 282 2.94 -9.48 12.54
CA ILE A 282 2.63 -10.76 13.19
C ILE A 282 1.75 -11.60 12.27
N HIS A 283 0.68 -11.01 11.72
CA HIS A 283 -0.25 -11.71 10.86
C HIS A 283 0.42 -12.24 9.59
N PHE A 284 1.24 -11.45 8.90
CA PHE A 284 2.01 -11.95 7.76
C PHE A 284 3.02 -13.03 8.15
N GLY A 285 3.64 -12.92 9.31
CA GLY A 285 4.51 -13.96 9.88
C GLY A 285 3.78 -15.28 10.12
N GLN A 286 2.55 -15.23 10.65
CA GLN A 286 1.68 -16.39 10.80
C GLN A 286 1.35 -17.04 9.46
N LEU A 287 1.14 -16.24 8.41
CA LEU A 287 0.89 -16.76 7.07
C LEU A 287 2.13 -17.42 6.46
N TYR A 288 3.32 -16.83 6.67
CA TYR A 288 4.59 -17.42 6.25
C TYR A 288 4.79 -18.80 6.90
N ASN A 289 4.57 -18.89 8.22
CA ASN A 289 4.74 -20.13 8.97
C ASN A 289 3.69 -21.18 8.62
N SER A 290 2.43 -20.79 8.44
CA SER A 290 1.33 -21.72 8.14
C SER A 290 1.23 -22.09 6.66
N LYS A 291 1.78 -21.27 5.76
CA LYS A 291 1.63 -21.34 4.29
C LYS A 291 0.18 -21.25 3.81
N LYS A 292 -0.70 -20.66 4.64
CA LYS A 292 -2.14 -20.53 4.39
C LYS A 292 -2.54 -19.06 4.42
N PHE A 293 -3.58 -18.70 3.67
CA PHE A 293 -4.20 -17.39 3.73
C PHE A 293 -5.41 -17.47 4.67
N VAL A 294 -5.17 -17.18 5.94
CA VAL A 294 -6.12 -17.37 7.06
C VAL A 294 -6.24 -16.10 7.88
N GLN A 295 -7.31 -16.00 8.70
CA GLN A 295 -7.43 -14.92 9.67
C GLN A 295 -6.35 -14.99 10.77
N PHE A 296 -6.28 -13.94 11.59
CA PHE A 296 -5.25 -13.79 12.61
C PHE A 296 -5.29 -14.94 13.63
N ASP A 297 -4.16 -15.58 13.90
CA ASP A 297 -4.09 -16.63 14.91
C ASP A 297 -3.93 -16.02 16.31
N PHE A 298 -4.97 -16.14 17.14
CA PHE A 298 -4.98 -15.68 18.53
C PHE A 298 -4.51 -16.76 19.53
N GLY A 299 -3.94 -17.86 19.03
CA GLY A 299 -3.67 -19.07 19.81
C GLY A 299 -4.92 -19.90 20.04
N MET A 300 -4.77 -21.13 20.51
CA MET A 300 -5.85 -22.13 20.62
C MET A 300 -7.10 -21.60 21.34
N ILE A 301 -6.92 -20.99 22.52
CA ILE A 301 -8.02 -20.45 23.33
C ILE A 301 -8.61 -19.19 22.67
N GLY A 302 -7.76 -18.28 22.19
CA GLY A 302 -8.19 -17.06 21.52
C GLY A 302 -9.00 -17.34 20.26
N ASN A 303 -8.57 -18.32 19.46
CA ASN A 303 -9.29 -18.79 18.27
C ASN A 303 -10.64 -19.41 18.66
N LYS A 304 -10.67 -20.25 19.71
CA LYS A 304 -11.94 -20.86 20.15
C LYS A 304 -12.96 -19.81 20.56
N LEU A 305 -12.52 -18.76 21.26
CA LEU A 305 -13.37 -17.65 21.69
C LEU A 305 -13.83 -16.75 20.53
N ARG A 306 -12.98 -16.53 19.52
CA ARG A 306 -13.28 -15.60 18.41
C ARG A 306 -13.96 -16.26 17.21
N TYR A 307 -13.55 -17.47 16.89
CA TYR A 307 -13.93 -18.19 15.67
C TYR A 307 -14.75 -19.45 15.93
N GLY A 308 -14.86 -19.89 17.20
CA GLY A 308 -15.47 -21.18 17.53
C GLY A 308 -14.61 -22.40 17.20
N THR A 309 -13.46 -22.22 16.54
CA THR A 309 -12.50 -23.24 16.13
C THR A 309 -11.14 -23.05 16.82
N PHE A 310 -10.34 -24.10 16.96
CA PHE A 310 -9.01 -23.99 17.59
C PHE A 310 -7.91 -23.41 16.68
N LYS A 311 -8.19 -23.31 15.38
CA LYS A 311 -7.33 -22.71 14.36
C LYS A 311 -8.08 -21.59 13.66
N PRO A 312 -7.39 -20.55 13.16
CA PRO A 312 -8.05 -19.49 12.41
C PRO A 312 -8.66 -20.05 11.11
N PRO A 313 -9.85 -19.57 10.71
CA PRO A 313 -10.48 -19.97 9.46
C PRO A 313 -9.74 -19.38 8.24
N PRO A 314 -9.74 -20.07 7.08
CA PRO A 314 -9.24 -19.51 5.83
C PRO A 314 -10.16 -18.40 5.30
N TYR A 315 -9.60 -17.49 4.51
CA TYR A 315 -10.43 -16.58 3.72
C TYR A 315 -11.04 -17.32 2.53
N ASN A 316 -12.33 -17.07 2.28
CA ASN A 316 -13.04 -17.69 1.17
C ASN A 316 -12.78 -16.93 -0.14
N LEU A 317 -11.66 -17.25 -0.79
CA LEU A 317 -11.27 -16.63 -2.07
C LEU A 317 -12.28 -16.89 -3.20
N SER A 318 -13.07 -17.97 -3.13
CA SER A 318 -14.14 -18.25 -4.09
C SER A 318 -15.33 -17.28 -3.98
N ALA A 319 -15.41 -16.47 -2.92
CA ALA A 319 -16.41 -15.40 -2.79
C ALA A 319 -16.06 -14.15 -3.61
N ILE A 320 -14.84 -14.07 -4.16
CA ILE A 320 -14.40 -12.97 -5.01
C ILE A 320 -14.97 -13.20 -6.42
N ARG A 321 -15.91 -12.34 -6.82
CA ARG A 321 -16.58 -12.33 -8.12
C ARG A 321 -16.14 -11.17 -9.01
N THR A 322 -15.63 -10.08 -8.44
CA THR A 322 -15.07 -8.95 -9.19
C THR A 322 -13.94 -9.42 -10.10
N PRO A 323 -13.91 -9.02 -11.39
CA PRO A 323 -12.80 -9.30 -12.30
C PRO A 323 -11.44 -8.85 -11.74
N VAL A 324 -10.48 -9.77 -11.64
CA VAL A 324 -9.15 -9.49 -11.07
C VAL A 324 -8.05 -9.63 -12.13
N PHE A 325 -7.22 -8.60 -12.25
CA PHE A 325 -6.03 -8.56 -13.09
C PHE A 325 -4.78 -8.54 -12.19
N PHE A 326 -3.97 -9.59 -12.29
CA PHE A 326 -2.76 -9.75 -11.48
C PHE A 326 -1.55 -9.21 -12.25
N HIS A 327 -0.71 -8.42 -11.60
CA HIS A 327 0.53 -7.89 -12.16
C HIS A 327 1.70 -8.21 -11.22
N TYR A 328 2.64 -9.03 -11.68
CA TYR A 328 3.74 -9.54 -10.84
C TYR A 328 5.08 -9.48 -11.56
N ALA A 329 6.17 -9.60 -10.81
CA ALA A 329 7.53 -9.58 -11.35
C ALA A 329 8.39 -10.72 -10.78
N ASP A 330 9.35 -11.19 -11.57
CA ASP A 330 10.16 -12.39 -11.24
C ASP A 330 11.13 -12.15 -10.06
N ASN A 331 11.61 -10.91 -9.90
CA ASN A 331 12.52 -10.48 -8.84
C ASN A 331 11.82 -9.81 -7.65
N ASP A 332 10.49 -9.90 -7.58
CA ASP A 332 9.76 -9.52 -6.37
C ASP A 332 10.00 -10.58 -5.27
N TRP A 333 10.61 -10.14 -4.16
CA TRP A 333 10.95 -11.01 -3.05
C TRP A 333 9.81 -11.23 -2.04
N LEU A 334 8.74 -10.44 -2.14
CA LEU A 334 7.59 -10.47 -1.23
C LEU A 334 6.36 -11.10 -1.89
N SER A 335 6.01 -10.64 -3.09
CA SER A 335 4.93 -11.15 -3.93
C SER A 335 5.51 -12.08 -5.00
N THR A 336 6.01 -13.24 -4.57
CA THR A 336 6.74 -14.15 -5.46
C THR A 336 5.85 -14.76 -6.55
N PRO A 337 6.38 -15.07 -7.75
CA PRO A 337 5.59 -15.68 -8.82
C PRO A 337 4.81 -16.93 -8.40
N THR A 338 5.40 -17.78 -7.55
CA THR A 338 4.76 -18.99 -7.01
C THR A 338 3.55 -18.65 -6.16
N ASP A 339 3.67 -17.68 -5.26
CA ASP A 339 2.59 -17.26 -4.38
C ASP A 339 1.47 -16.55 -5.17
N VAL A 340 1.83 -15.71 -6.15
CA VAL A 340 0.87 -15.04 -7.05
C VAL A 340 0.10 -16.05 -7.89
N LYS A 341 0.79 -17.02 -8.49
CA LYS A 341 0.14 -18.05 -9.31
C LYS A 341 -0.86 -18.86 -8.49
N LYS A 342 -0.46 -19.30 -7.28
CA LYS A 342 -1.36 -19.98 -6.36
C LYS A 342 -2.60 -19.15 -6.02
N LEU A 343 -2.41 -17.85 -5.72
CA LEU A 343 -3.51 -16.95 -5.40
C LEU A 343 -4.48 -16.78 -6.59
N SER A 344 -3.94 -16.59 -7.79
CA SER A 344 -4.73 -16.48 -9.02
C SER A 344 -5.53 -17.75 -9.33
N ASP A 345 -4.96 -18.93 -9.09
CA ASP A 345 -5.63 -20.22 -9.32
C ASP A 345 -6.82 -20.46 -8.36
N GLU A 346 -6.80 -19.86 -7.17
CA GLU A 346 -7.88 -20.00 -6.17
C GLU A 346 -8.99 -18.94 -6.29
N ILE A 347 -8.78 -17.90 -7.12
CA ILE A 347 -9.76 -16.82 -7.36
C ILE A 347 -10.47 -17.07 -8.70
N PRO A 348 -11.75 -17.49 -8.71
CA PRO A 348 -12.45 -17.86 -9.94
C PRO A 348 -12.61 -16.71 -10.94
N SER A 349 -12.65 -15.46 -10.45
CA SER A 349 -12.76 -14.25 -11.28
C SER A 349 -11.41 -13.70 -11.76
N SER A 350 -10.33 -14.49 -11.66
CA SER A 350 -9.03 -14.12 -12.23
C SER A 350 -9.13 -14.06 -13.76
N VAL A 351 -9.02 -12.86 -14.32
CA VAL A 351 -9.11 -12.63 -15.77
C VAL A 351 -7.77 -12.89 -16.45
N GLY A 352 -6.67 -12.55 -15.77
CA GLY A 352 -5.34 -12.76 -16.31
C GLY A 352 -4.22 -12.40 -15.35
N ILE A 353 -3.06 -12.98 -15.65
CA ILE A 353 -1.82 -12.81 -14.90
C ILE A 353 -0.79 -12.21 -15.85
N TYR A 354 -0.35 -10.99 -15.56
CA TYR A 354 0.65 -10.28 -16.33
C TYR A 354 1.99 -10.32 -15.60
N ARG A 355 2.98 -10.89 -16.27
CA ARG A 355 4.38 -10.85 -15.85
C ARG A 355 5.03 -9.60 -16.43
N VAL A 356 5.54 -8.74 -15.57
CA VAL A 356 6.30 -7.55 -16.00
C VAL A 356 7.52 -8.00 -16.82
N PRO A 357 7.70 -7.51 -18.07
CA PRO A 357 8.74 -7.97 -18.97
C PRO A 357 10.10 -7.31 -18.64
N HIS A 358 10.50 -7.36 -17.37
CA HIS A 358 11.78 -6.84 -16.89
C HIS A 358 12.30 -7.72 -15.74
N THR A 359 13.37 -8.45 -15.98
CA THR A 359 13.82 -9.56 -15.13
C THR A 359 14.22 -9.14 -13.72
N LYS A 360 14.69 -7.89 -13.56
CA LYS A 360 15.05 -7.32 -12.24
C LYS A 360 13.93 -6.56 -11.55
N PHE A 361 12.77 -6.38 -12.20
CA PHE A 361 11.66 -5.60 -11.63
C PHE A 361 11.24 -6.23 -10.30
N ASN A 362 11.27 -5.42 -9.24
CA ASN A 362 11.12 -5.84 -7.85
C ASN A 362 9.78 -5.35 -7.26
N HIS A 363 9.60 -5.51 -5.95
CA HIS A 363 8.36 -5.13 -5.28
C HIS A 363 8.06 -3.62 -5.34
N LEU A 364 9.05 -2.76 -5.13
CA LEU A 364 8.85 -1.30 -5.08
C LEU A 364 8.79 -0.65 -6.47
N ASP A 365 9.30 -1.34 -7.48
CA ASP A 365 9.29 -0.84 -8.86
C ASP A 365 7.87 -0.59 -9.39
N PHE A 366 6.85 -1.29 -8.85
CA PHE A 366 5.45 -1.05 -9.20
C PHE A 366 4.97 0.37 -8.90
N VAL A 367 5.62 1.07 -7.96
CA VAL A 367 5.26 2.42 -7.53
C VAL A 367 6.36 3.45 -7.77
N PHE A 368 7.64 3.05 -7.68
CA PHE A 368 8.79 3.98 -7.70
C PHE A 368 9.75 3.78 -8.88
N ALA A 369 9.52 2.81 -9.77
CA ALA A 369 10.43 2.62 -10.90
C ALA A 369 10.43 3.83 -11.84
N ASN A 370 11.62 4.15 -12.36
CA ASN A 370 11.79 5.18 -13.38
C ASN A 370 10.89 4.98 -14.60
N ASN A 371 10.71 3.73 -15.03
CA ASN A 371 9.90 3.33 -16.18
C ASN A 371 8.61 2.59 -15.79
N ALA A 372 8.08 2.80 -14.58
CA ALA A 372 6.82 2.19 -14.12
C ALA A 372 5.67 2.42 -15.13
N THR A 373 5.64 3.60 -15.76
CA THR A 373 4.64 3.94 -16.78
C THR A 373 4.67 3.00 -17.98
N GLU A 374 5.85 2.64 -18.46
CA GLU A 374 6.03 1.79 -19.64
C GLU A 374 5.76 0.32 -19.31
N TYR A 375 6.25 -0.13 -18.16
CA TYR A 375 6.14 -1.53 -17.77
C TYR A 375 4.75 -1.91 -17.23
N ILE A 376 4.05 -0.99 -16.56
CA ILE A 376 2.80 -1.26 -15.86
C ILE A 376 1.70 -0.23 -16.11
N TYR A 377 1.93 1.08 -15.88
CA TYR A 377 0.78 2.01 -15.80
C TYR A 377 0.03 2.16 -17.12
N LYS A 378 0.70 2.15 -18.29
CA LYS A 378 0.02 2.16 -19.60
C LYS A 378 -0.92 0.96 -19.76
N ARG A 379 -0.49 -0.23 -19.34
CA ARG A 379 -1.31 -1.44 -19.37
C ARG A 379 -2.53 -1.29 -18.47
N VAL A 380 -2.31 -0.82 -17.23
CA VAL A 380 -3.40 -0.64 -16.27
C VAL A 380 -4.42 0.37 -16.80
N LEU A 381 -3.97 1.54 -17.30
CA LEU A 381 -4.81 2.56 -17.92
C LEU A 381 -5.66 2.01 -19.07
N ASN A 382 -5.08 1.17 -19.93
CA ASN A 382 -5.81 0.55 -21.03
C ASN A 382 -6.88 -0.43 -20.53
N ILE A 383 -6.59 -1.21 -19.48
CA ILE A 383 -7.58 -2.14 -18.93
C ILE A 383 -8.72 -1.38 -18.26
N ILE A 384 -8.41 -0.40 -17.41
CA ILE A 384 -9.45 0.33 -16.66
C ILE A 384 -10.38 1.15 -17.57
N ALA A 385 -9.91 1.52 -18.77
CA ALA A 385 -10.74 2.19 -19.77
C ALA A 385 -11.90 1.32 -20.29
N GLU A 386 -11.82 0.00 -20.15
CA GLU A 386 -12.87 -0.96 -20.54
C GLU A 386 -13.93 -1.18 -19.45
N PHE A 387 -13.74 -0.59 -18.25
CA PHE A 387 -14.60 -0.77 -17.07
C PHE A 387 -15.23 0.54 -16.57
N VAL A 388 -15.35 1.52 -17.47
CA VAL A 388 -15.83 2.87 -17.23
C VAL A 388 -17.34 2.98 -17.44
#